data_AF-A0A4S2PQG0-F1
#
_entry.id   AF-A0A4S2PQG0-F1
#
_cell.length_a   1.000
_cell.length_b   1.000
_cell.length_c   1.000
_cell.angle_alpha   90.00
_cell.angle_beta   90.00
_cell.angle_gamma   90.00
#
_symmetry.space_group_name_H-M   'P 1'
#
loop_
_entity.id
_entity.type
_entity.pdbx_description
1 polymer ?
#
loop_
_entity_poly.entity_id
_entity_poly.type
_entity_poly.pdbx_seq_one_letter_code
_entity_poly.pdbx_strand_id
1 'polypeptide(L)'
;MEFDIESLSNDKIYEEMRTPLFLRIIKNPPPWAFDTIQTWDAQYLSQARIFLHRHYWTSQGSLNVFRVVGTDCQRYQNCSWLDFLALDKKMDINLSLQNKQPEYYRNTAVKLPTMYFNTFDGINYYISSDGNHRTCIAKFMFYETGETQLHGVTINHYDIDESFYRLYRELSEK
;
A
#
# COMPACT_ATOMS: atom_id res chain seq x y z
N MET A 1 -1.67 18.58 -13.60
CA MET A 1 -1.41 17.85 -14.85
C MET A 1 -2.74 17.23 -15.24
N GLU A 2 -3.35 17.68 -16.33
CA GLU A 2 -4.59 17.05 -16.82
C GLU A 2 -4.26 15.63 -17.24
N PHE A 3 -4.83 14.66 -16.53
CA PHE A 3 -4.70 13.24 -16.84
C PHE A 3 -5.58 12.94 -18.06
N ASP A 4 -4.97 12.87 -19.25
CA ASP A 4 -5.69 12.49 -20.47
C ASP A 4 -5.91 10.98 -20.51
N ILE A 5 -7.06 10.57 -19.97
CA ILE A 5 -7.55 9.19 -19.89
C ILE A 5 -7.65 8.53 -21.28
N GLU A 6 -8.05 9.29 -22.31
CA GLU A 6 -8.19 8.76 -23.67
C GLU A 6 -6.83 8.46 -24.30
N SER A 7 -5.85 9.34 -24.06
CA SER A 7 -4.45 9.11 -24.45
C SER A 7 -3.87 7.86 -23.78
N LEU A 8 -4.04 7.70 -22.47
CA LEU A 8 -3.55 6.51 -21.73
C LEU A 8 -4.21 5.20 -22.19
N SER A 9 -5.51 5.24 -22.52
CA SER A 9 -6.23 4.03 -22.96
C SER A 9 -5.76 3.52 -24.32
N ASN A 10 -5.23 4.40 -25.18
CA ASN A 10 -4.82 4.09 -26.55
C ASN A 10 -3.29 4.07 -26.75
N ASP A 11 -2.52 4.59 -25.80
CA ASP A 11 -1.06 4.56 -25.85
C ASP A 11 -0.53 3.12 -25.81
N LYS A 12 0.38 2.81 -26.75
CA LYS A 12 1.05 1.51 -26.88
C LYS A 12 1.83 1.13 -25.63
N ILE A 13 2.28 2.12 -24.84
CA ILE A 13 3.01 1.88 -23.59
C ILE A 13 2.20 1.02 -22.60
N TYR A 14 0.86 1.11 -22.63
CA TYR A 14 -0.01 0.37 -21.71
C TYR A 14 -0.65 -0.86 -22.32
N GLU A 15 -0.32 -1.26 -23.56
CA GLU A 15 -0.99 -2.35 -24.28
C GLU A 15 -1.01 -3.65 -23.44
N GLU A 16 0.10 -3.95 -22.76
CA GLU A 16 0.26 -5.14 -21.91
C GLU A 16 -0.47 -5.01 -20.55
N MET A 17 -0.84 -3.79 -20.15
CA MET A 17 -1.55 -3.48 -18.89
C MET A 17 -3.07 -3.42 -19.05
N ARG A 18 -3.62 -3.49 -20.27
CA ARG A 18 -5.07 -3.33 -20.60
C ARG A 18 -5.96 -4.50 -20.15
N THR A 19 -5.80 -4.94 -18.92
CA THR A 19 -6.75 -5.83 -18.27
C THR A 19 -8.09 -5.11 -18.05
N PRO A 20 -9.21 -5.85 -17.92
CA PRO A 20 -10.51 -5.26 -17.65
C PRO A 20 -10.52 -4.35 -16.41
N LEU A 21 -9.80 -4.74 -15.35
CA LEU A 21 -9.67 -3.93 -14.12
C LEU A 21 -8.98 -2.59 -14.42
N PHE A 22 -7.81 -2.63 -15.06
CA PHE A 22 -7.05 -1.42 -15.39
C PHE A 22 -7.87 -0.43 -16.23
N LEU A 23 -8.50 -0.90 -17.29
CA LEU A 23 -9.28 -0.04 -18.19
C LEU A 23 -10.43 0.67 -17.47
N ARG A 24 -11.09 -0.02 -16.52
CA ARG A 24 -12.15 0.61 -15.72
C ARG A 24 -11.62 1.64 -14.75
N ILE A 25 -10.49 1.36 -14.09
CA ILE A 25 -9.84 2.30 -13.15
C ILE A 25 -9.40 3.57 -13.87
N ILE A 26 -8.73 3.45 -15.02
CA ILE A 26 -8.27 4.61 -15.79
C ILE A 26 -9.46 5.43 -16.28
N LYS A 27 -10.55 4.77 -16.71
CA LYS A 27 -11.76 5.45 -17.16
C LYS A 27 -12.48 6.23 -16.05
N ASN A 28 -12.59 5.63 -14.85
CA ASN A 28 -13.33 6.19 -13.72
C ASN A 28 -12.55 5.97 -12.41
N PRO A 29 -11.48 6.74 -12.18
CA PRO A 29 -10.65 6.54 -11.00
C PRO A 29 -11.43 6.93 -9.73
N PRO A 30 -11.29 6.16 -8.63
CA PRO A 30 -11.86 6.55 -7.34
C PRO A 30 -11.22 7.85 -6.82
N PRO A 31 -11.91 8.64 -5.98
CA PRO A 31 -11.37 9.91 -5.49
C PRO A 31 -10.00 9.79 -4.77
N TRP A 32 -9.81 8.72 -4.00
CA TRP A 32 -8.56 8.45 -3.27
C TRP A 32 -7.40 8.01 -4.18
N ALA A 33 -7.64 7.72 -5.48
CA ALA A 33 -6.60 7.28 -6.39
C ALA A 33 -5.48 8.32 -6.55
N PHE A 34 -5.80 9.58 -6.32
CA PHE A 34 -4.88 10.71 -6.40
C PHE A 34 -4.14 10.98 -5.08
N ASP A 35 -4.48 10.26 -4.00
CA ASP A 35 -3.78 10.38 -2.73
C ASP A 35 -2.33 9.95 -2.89
N THR A 36 -1.43 10.72 -2.30
CA THR A 36 0.01 10.45 -2.32
C THR A 36 0.35 9.25 -1.45
N ILE A 37 1.16 8.33 -1.98
CA ILE A 37 1.72 7.22 -1.23
C ILE A 37 2.73 7.78 -0.23
N GLN A 38 2.41 7.63 1.05
CA GLN A 38 3.22 8.16 2.15
C GLN A 38 4.50 7.37 2.38
N THR A 39 5.47 8.01 3.00
CA THR A 39 6.74 7.40 3.42
C THR A 39 6.57 6.71 4.78
N TRP A 40 7.05 5.47 4.88
CA TRP A 40 7.33 4.86 6.19
C TRP A 40 8.57 5.52 6.82
N ASP A 41 8.39 6.15 7.98
CA ASP A 41 9.48 6.84 8.66
C ASP A 41 10.33 5.88 9.51
N ALA A 42 11.28 5.20 8.84
CA ALA A 42 12.24 4.34 9.52
C ALA A 42 13.20 5.11 10.43
N GLN A 43 13.41 6.41 10.17
CA GLN A 43 14.26 7.26 11.02
C GLN A 43 13.54 7.57 12.33
N TYR A 44 12.25 7.90 12.27
CA TYR A 44 11.38 8.04 13.43
C TYR A 44 11.41 6.79 14.31
N LEU A 45 11.17 5.60 13.72
CA LEU A 45 11.25 4.34 14.47
C LEU A 45 12.61 4.15 15.14
N SER A 46 13.70 4.47 14.45
CA SER A 46 15.05 4.37 15.01
C SER A 46 15.26 5.32 16.20
N GLN A 47 14.81 6.57 16.09
CA GLN A 47 14.93 7.58 17.15
C GLN A 47 14.02 7.29 18.35
N ALA A 48 12.81 6.83 18.10
CA ALA A 48 11.81 6.52 19.13
C ALA A 48 12.00 5.11 19.74
N ARG A 49 12.99 4.33 19.27
CA ARG A 49 13.17 2.92 19.63
C ARG A 49 13.23 2.65 21.14
N ILE A 50 13.83 3.56 21.91
CA ILE A 50 13.93 3.41 23.38
C ILE A 50 12.59 3.64 24.10
N PHE A 51 11.62 4.25 23.44
CA PHE A 51 10.26 4.50 23.93
C PHE A 51 9.25 3.47 23.41
N LEU A 52 9.72 2.42 22.73
CA LEU A 52 8.89 1.33 22.25
C LEU A 52 8.36 0.51 23.44
N HIS A 53 7.06 0.62 23.70
CA HIS A 53 6.39 -0.17 24.73
C HIS A 53 6.27 -1.63 24.33
N ARG A 54 5.85 -1.88 23.09
CA ARG A 54 5.66 -3.24 22.56
C ARG A 54 6.01 -3.28 21.08
N HIS A 55 6.56 -4.41 20.67
CA HIS A 55 6.59 -4.80 19.27
C HIS A 55 6.10 -6.23 19.17
N TYR A 56 5.05 -6.42 18.38
CA TYR A 56 4.49 -7.74 18.10
C TYR A 56 4.13 -7.84 16.63
N TRP A 57 4.08 -9.07 16.13
CA TRP A 57 3.76 -9.34 14.74
C TRP A 57 2.69 -10.42 14.62
N THR A 58 1.91 -10.34 13.55
CA THR A 58 0.95 -11.37 13.13
C THR A 58 1.38 -11.88 11.77
N SER A 59 1.62 -13.19 11.63
CA SER A 59 2.07 -13.81 10.36
C SER A 59 0.93 -14.13 9.39
N GLN A 60 -0.32 -14.08 9.86
CA GLN A 60 -1.53 -14.30 9.05
C GLN A 60 -2.62 -13.29 9.48
N GLY A 61 -2.29 -12.01 9.38
CA GLY A 61 -3.16 -10.91 9.72
C GLY A 61 -4.18 -10.59 8.63
N SER A 62 -5.13 -9.73 9.00
CA SER A 62 -6.07 -9.10 8.08
C SER A 62 -6.03 -7.60 8.31
N LEU A 63 -6.07 -6.82 7.24
CA LEU A 63 -6.12 -5.36 7.34
C LEU A 63 -7.13 -4.78 6.36
N ASN A 64 -7.63 -3.59 6.68
CA ASN A 64 -8.39 -2.79 5.74
C ASN A 64 -7.42 -2.19 4.70
N VAL A 65 -7.54 -2.58 3.43
CA VAL A 65 -6.62 -2.15 2.37
C VAL A 65 -6.66 -0.63 2.13
N PHE A 66 -7.78 0.02 2.43
CA PHE A 66 -7.91 1.48 2.33
C PHE A 66 -7.17 2.22 3.44
N ARG A 67 -6.80 1.51 4.51
CA ARG A 67 -5.92 2.00 5.56
C ARG A 67 -4.44 1.77 5.29
N VAL A 68 -4.08 1.17 4.15
CA VAL A 68 -2.71 1.20 3.65
C VAL A 68 -2.47 2.57 3.03
N VAL A 69 -1.65 3.37 3.68
CA VAL A 69 -1.42 4.78 3.34
C VAL A 69 -0.06 5.02 2.68
N GLY A 70 0.88 4.08 2.81
CA GLY A 70 2.25 4.31 2.37
C GLY A 70 3.08 3.05 2.21
N THR A 71 4.39 3.26 2.07
CA THR A 71 5.38 2.20 1.84
C THR A 71 6.77 2.59 2.32
N ASP A 72 7.59 1.60 2.69
CA ASP A 72 9.03 1.78 2.95
C ASP A 72 9.88 1.83 1.66
N CYS A 73 9.29 1.51 0.51
CA CYS A 73 9.99 1.51 -0.76
C CYS A 73 10.06 2.93 -1.34
N GLN A 74 11.23 3.57 -1.24
CA GLN A 74 11.47 4.94 -1.70
C GLN A 74 11.02 5.21 -3.15
N ARG A 75 11.10 4.21 -4.03
CA ARG A 75 10.70 4.32 -5.44
C ARG A 75 9.21 4.66 -5.64
N TYR A 76 8.37 4.22 -4.72
CA TYR A 76 6.91 4.36 -4.82
C TYR A 76 6.35 5.44 -3.91
N GLN A 77 7.20 6.13 -3.14
CA GLN A 77 6.79 7.24 -2.30
C GLN A 77 6.58 8.51 -3.14
N ASN A 78 5.74 9.42 -2.64
CA ASN A 78 5.50 10.74 -3.24
C ASN A 78 4.84 10.73 -4.63
N CYS A 79 4.43 9.57 -5.16
CA CYS A 79 3.52 9.48 -6.30
C CYS A 79 2.11 9.12 -5.84
N SER A 80 1.10 9.35 -6.68
CA SER A 80 -0.25 8.92 -6.37
C SER A 80 -0.42 7.41 -6.57
N TRP A 81 -1.45 6.82 -5.96
CA TRP A 81 -1.81 5.41 -6.22
C TRP A 81 -2.13 5.17 -7.70
N LEU A 82 -2.75 6.13 -8.38
CA LEU A 82 -3.04 6.07 -9.82
C LEU A 82 -1.76 6.10 -10.65
N ASP A 83 -0.83 7.00 -10.35
CA ASP A 83 0.49 7.04 -11.00
C ASP A 83 1.22 5.72 -10.83
N PHE A 84 1.19 5.16 -9.63
CA PHE A 84 1.83 3.87 -9.37
C PHE A 84 1.18 2.74 -10.18
N LEU A 85 -0.15 2.72 -10.27
CA LEU A 85 -0.88 1.76 -11.10
C LEU A 85 -0.57 1.91 -12.59
N ALA A 86 -0.47 3.14 -13.10
CA ALA A 86 -0.31 3.38 -14.53
C ALA A 86 1.15 3.28 -14.97
N LEU A 87 2.10 3.81 -14.21
CA LEU A 87 3.45 4.09 -14.71
C LEU A 87 4.51 3.08 -14.27
N ASP A 88 4.22 2.17 -13.34
CA ASP A 88 5.23 1.19 -12.92
C ASP A 88 5.38 0.03 -13.92
N LYS A 89 6.63 -0.18 -14.35
CA LYS A 89 7.04 -1.20 -15.34
C LYS A 89 6.76 -2.65 -14.98
N LYS A 90 6.41 -2.98 -13.73
CA LYS A 90 6.05 -4.35 -13.33
C LYS A 90 4.54 -4.54 -13.21
N MET A 91 3.75 -3.50 -13.46
CA MET A 91 2.31 -3.56 -13.27
C MET A 91 1.62 -4.33 -14.40
N ASP A 92 2.20 -4.39 -15.59
CA ASP A 92 1.86 -5.31 -16.68
C ASP A 92 1.73 -6.77 -16.22
N ILE A 93 2.77 -7.30 -15.57
CA ILE A 93 2.84 -8.67 -15.07
C ILE A 93 1.82 -8.85 -13.95
N ASN A 94 1.77 -7.90 -13.00
CA ASN A 94 0.90 -8.04 -11.82
C ASN A 94 -0.58 -7.92 -12.15
N LEU A 95 -0.97 -7.04 -13.08
CA LEU A 95 -2.34 -6.93 -13.58
C LEU A 95 -2.72 -8.18 -14.38
N SER A 96 -1.84 -8.67 -15.25
CA SER A 96 -2.07 -9.92 -15.98
C SER A 96 -2.31 -11.11 -15.05
N LEU A 97 -1.51 -11.22 -13.98
CA LEU A 97 -1.69 -12.23 -12.93
C LEU A 97 -3.00 -12.04 -12.17
N GLN A 98 -3.35 -10.81 -11.79
CA GLN A 98 -4.64 -10.54 -11.13
C GLN A 98 -5.82 -10.94 -12.02
N ASN A 99 -5.75 -10.67 -13.32
CA ASN A 99 -6.82 -11.01 -14.25
C ASN A 99 -6.98 -12.53 -14.41
N LYS A 100 -5.88 -13.28 -14.38
CA LYS A 100 -5.88 -14.75 -14.47
C LYS A 100 -6.31 -15.43 -13.17
N GLN A 101 -5.95 -14.83 -12.02
CA GLN A 101 -6.12 -15.41 -10.69
C GLN A 101 -6.59 -14.34 -9.69
N PRO A 102 -7.83 -13.83 -9.82
CA PRO A 102 -8.37 -12.80 -8.93
C PRO A 102 -8.65 -13.31 -7.51
N GLU A 103 -8.87 -14.60 -7.34
CA GLU A 103 -9.10 -15.24 -6.04
C GLU A 103 -7.88 -15.16 -5.11
N TYR A 104 -6.68 -14.95 -5.67
CA TYR A 104 -5.47 -14.69 -4.88
C TYR A 104 -5.71 -13.59 -3.86
N TYR A 105 -6.43 -12.53 -4.22
CA TYR A 105 -6.67 -11.38 -3.33
C TYR A 105 -7.64 -11.72 -2.19
N ARG A 106 -8.64 -12.58 -2.46
CA ARG A 106 -9.71 -12.93 -1.52
C ARG A 106 -9.39 -14.10 -0.59
N ASN A 107 -8.43 -14.94 -0.98
CA ASN A 107 -8.05 -16.08 -0.15
C ASN A 107 -7.53 -15.63 1.22
N THR A 108 -7.93 -16.32 2.29
CA THR A 108 -7.54 -16.03 3.68
C THR A 108 -6.25 -16.74 4.13
N ALA A 109 -5.75 -17.68 3.32
CA ALA A 109 -4.45 -18.30 3.53
C ALA A 109 -3.32 -17.27 3.47
N VAL A 110 -2.19 -17.60 4.10
CA VAL A 110 -0.96 -16.80 4.01
C VAL A 110 -0.62 -16.53 2.55
N LYS A 111 -0.42 -15.25 2.20
CA LYS A 111 -0.08 -14.84 0.84
C LYS A 111 1.30 -15.35 0.47
N LEU A 112 1.43 -15.85 -0.76
CA LEU A 112 2.69 -16.24 -1.36
C LEU A 112 2.82 -15.57 -2.74
N PRO A 113 3.83 -14.73 -2.98
CA PRO A 113 4.83 -14.26 -2.02
C PRO A 113 4.21 -13.48 -0.85
N THR A 114 4.84 -13.56 0.33
CA THR A 114 4.38 -12.89 1.56
C THR A 114 4.32 -11.38 1.36
N MET A 115 3.34 -10.73 1.99
CA MET A 115 3.20 -9.28 2.00
C MET A 115 3.38 -8.80 3.43
N TYR A 116 4.19 -7.74 3.63
CA TYR A 116 4.51 -7.23 4.95
C TYR A 116 3.99 -5.82 5.12
N PHE A 117 3.52 -5.52 6.33
CA PHE A 117 2.98 -4.22 6.69
C PHE A 117 3.51 -3.81 8.04
N ASN A 118 3.86 -2.53 8.17
CA ASN A 118 4.21 -1.90 9.43
C ASN A 118 3.11 -0.93 9.84
N THR A 119 2.90 -0.77 11.14
CA THR A 119 1.98 0.22 11.71
C THR A 119 2.51 0.72 13.07
N PHE A 120 2.25 1.98 13.38
CA PHE A 120 2.52 2.59 14.68
C PHE A 120 1.27 2.69 15.57
N ASP A 121 0.07 2.64 14.96
CA ASP A 121 -1.20 2.92 15.64
C ASP A 121 -2.22 1.77 15.51
N GLY A 122 -1.93 0.75 14.72
CA GLY A 122 -2.86 -0.32 14.37
C GLY A 122 -3.97 0.10 13.40
N ILE A 123 -3.93 1.34 12.90
CA ILE A 123 -4.97 1.92 12.05
C ILE A 123 -4.42 2.32 10.69
N ASN A 124 -3.21 2.87 10.58
CA ASN A 124 -2.54 3.22 9.34
C ASN A 124 -1.41 2.22 9.06
N TYR A 125 -1.42 1.67 7.86
CA TYR A 125 -0.49 0.62 7.45
C TYR A 125 0.44 1.13 6.35
N TYR A 126 1.69 0.70 6.43
CA TYR A 126 2.73 0.98 5.44
C TYR A 126 3.23 -0.34 4.89
N ILE A 127 3.25 -0.50 3.57
CA ILE A 127 3.81 -1.68 2.93
C ILE A 127 5.30 -1.74 3.25
N SER A 128 5.79 -2.93 3.59
CA SER A 128 7.21 -3.19 3.84
C SER A 128 7.68 -4.35 2.99
N SER A 129 8.98 -4.40 2.67
CA SER A 129 9.70 -5.48 1.98
C SER A 129 9.13 -5.94 0.63
N ASP A 130 7.92 -6.50 0.59
CA ASP A 130 7.20 -6.92 -0.60
C ASP A 130 5.68 -6.70 -0.47
N GLY A 131 4.98 -6.62 -1.60
CA GLY A 131 3.53 -6.49 -1.68
C GLY A 131 3.02 -5.17 -2.25
N ASN A 132 3.89 -4.28 -2.72
CA ASN A 132 3.49 -2.96 -3.24
C ASN A 132 2.46 -3.06 -4.38
N HIS A 133 2.79 -3.77 -5.46
CA HIS A 133 1.89 -3.94 -6.62
C HIS A 133 0.58 -4.60 -6.25
N ARG A 134 0.66 -5.70 -5.49
CA ARG A 134 -0.51 -6.46 -5.04
C ARG A 134 -1.40 -5.62 -4.14
N THR A 135 -0.84 -4.80 -3.28
CA THR A 135 -1.63 -3.90 -2.43
C THR A 135 -2.30 -2.80 -3.26
N CYS A 136 -1.58 -2.19 -4.20
CA CYS A 136 -2.14 -1.20 -5.12
C CYS A 136 -3.35 -1.79 -5.88
N ILE A 137 -3.17 -2.95 -6.50
CA ILE A 137 -4.23 -3.67 -7.20
C ILE A 137 -5.39 -4.01 -6.26
N ALA A 138 -5.12 -4.50 -5.05
CA ALA A 138 -6.15 -4.82 -4.07
C ALA A 138 -6.99 -3.60 -3.69
N LYS A 139 -6.39 -2.42 -3.50
CA LYS A 139 -7.14 -1.18 -3.21
C LYS A 139 -8.16 -0.88 -4.30
N PHE A 140 -7.74 -0.92 -5.57
CA PHE A 140 -8.65 -0.61 -6.68
C PHE A 140 -9.68 -1.71 -6.90
N MET A 141 -9.26 -2.98 -6.89
CA MET A 141 -10.15 -4.13 -7.08
C MET A 141 -11.24 -4.18 -6.02
N PHE A 142 -10.88 -3.99 -4.74
CA PHE A 142 -11.83 -4.04 -3.64
C PHE A 142 -12.76 -2.84 -3.60
N TYR A 143 -12.33 -1.69 -4.13
CA TYR A 143 -13.21 -0.53 -4.29
C TYR A 143 -14.35 -0.83 -5.27
N GLU A 144 -14.08 -1.50 -6.40
CA GLU A 144 -15.12 -1.88 -7.36
C GLU A 144 -16.15 -2.87 -6.79
N THR A 145 -15.73 -3.70 -5.83
CA THR A 145 -16.55 -4.79 -5.29
C THR A 145 -17.13 -4.50 -3.91
N GLY A 146 -16.80 -3.36 -3.30
CA GLY A 146 -17.22 -3.01 -1.93
C GLY A 146 -16.53 -3.83 -0.84
N GLU A 147 -15.47 -4.56 -1.18
CA GLU A 147 -14.65 -5.31 -0.22
C GLU A 147 -13.67 -4.36 0.48
N THR A 148 -13.15 -4.74 1.65
CA THR A 148 -12.17 -3.90 2.38
C THR A 148 -10.98 -4.69 2.91
N GLN A 149 -11.16 -5.98 3.21
CA GLN A 149 -10.19 -6.76 3.98
C GLN A 149 -9.23 -7.53 3.07
N LEU A 150 -7.94 -7.25 3.21
CA LEU A 150 -6.88 -8.08 2.65
C LEU A 150 -6.36 -9.00 3.76
N HIS A 151 -6.53 -10.30 3.56
CA HIS A 151 -6.18 -11.33 4.52
C HIS A 151 -4.79 -11.93 4.25
N GLY A 152 -4.29 -12.77 5.17
CA GLY A 152 -3.10 -13.60 4.93
C GLY A 152 -1.78 -12.84 4.88
N VAL A 153 -1.71 -11.64 5.46
CA VAL A 153 -0.54 -10.76 5.39
C VAL A 153 0.24 -10.74 6.71
N THR A 154 1.53 -10.41 6.66
CA THR A 154 2.32 -10.19 7.87
C THR A 154 2.18 -8.74 8.32
N ILE A 155 1.88 -8.50 9.59
CA ILE A 155 1.73 -7.16 10.17
C ILE A 155 2.67 -7.03 11.37
N ASN A 156 3.54 -6.01 11.37
CA ASN A 156 4.35 -5.59 12.50
C ASN A 156 3.72 -4.34 13.14
N HIS A 157 3.44 -4.39 14.43
CA HIS A 157 2.94 -3.24 15.18
C HIS A 157 4.03 -2.75 16.14
N TYR A 158 4.48 -1.51 15.94
CA TYR A 158 5.41 -0.79 16.79
C TYR A 158 4.65 0.18 17.69
N ASP A 159 4.27 -0.28 18.88
CA ASP A 159 3.54 0.52 19.88
C ASP A 159 4.55 1.37 20.67
N ILE A 160 4.64 2.64 20.31
CA ILE A 160 5.58 3.62 20.88
C ILE A 160 4.82 4.47 21.90
N ASP A 161 5.44 4.76 23.04
CA ASP A 161 4.95 5.79 23.95
C ASP A 161 5.16 7.19 23.35
N GLU A 162 4.23 7.57 22.48
CA GLU A 162 4.21 8.87 21.81
C GLU A 162 4.26 10.04 22.81
N SER A 163 3.61 9.89 23.97
CA SER A 163 3.56 10.95 24.97
C SER A 163 4.92 11.16 25.61
N PHE A 164 5.58 10.07 26.00
CA PHE A 164 6.91 10.16 26.60
C PHE A 164 7.98 10.55 25.58
N TYR A 165 7.92 10.01 24.36
CA TYR A 165 8.85 10.39 23.30
C TYR A 165 8.80 11.90 23.00
N ARG A 166 7.59 12.48 22.89
CA ARG A 166 7.41 13.92 22.67
C ARG A 166 8.01 14.75 23.79
N LEU A 167 7.72 14.40 25.05
CA LEU A 167 8.28 15.10 26.21
C LEU A 167 9.81 15.04 26.22
N TYR A 168 10.39 13.89 25.91
CA TYR A 168 11.85 13.72 25.81
C TYR A 168 12.45 14.62 24.73
N ARG A 169 11.81 14.71 23.56
CA ARG A 169 12.25 15.58 22.46
C ARG A 169 12.24 17.05 22.87
N GLU A 170 11.16 17.53 23.50
CA GLU A 170 11.05 18.91 23.97
C GLU A 170 12.10 19.29 25.02
N LEU A 171 12.49 18.34 25.87
CA LEU A 171 13.54 18.55 26.88
C LEU A 171 14.97 18.47 26.31
N SER A 172 15.17 17.70 25.23
CA SER A 172 16.49 17.49 24.62
C SER A 172 16.87 18.58 23.61
N GLU A 173 15.91 19.39 23.16
CA GLU A 173 16.12 20.51 22.22
C GLU A 173 16.39 21.85 22.93
N LYS A 174 16.48 21.85 24.26
CA LYS A 174 16.93 22.99 25.09
C LYS A 174 18.42 22.86 25.43
#